data_AF-A0A2E0FET8-F1
#
_entry.id   AF-A0A2E0FET8-F1
#
_cell.length_a   1.000
_cell.length_b   1.000
_cell.length_c   1.000
_cell.angle_alpha   90.00
_cell.angle_beta   90.00
_cell.angle_gamma   90.00
#
_symmetry.space_group_name_H-M   'P 1'
#
loop_
_entity.id
_entity.type
_entity.pdbx_description
1 polymer ?
#
loop_
_entity_poly.entity_id
_entity_poly.type
_entity_poly.pdbx_seq_one_letter_code
_entity_poly.pdbx_strand_id
1 'polypeptide(L)'
;ALESNPDVTVFISIPPIDFPALWSELAQENGFGIIQEFYEYGINQLIHKAMVDQLRAEFPSINIFTIPTGWATINLAQMQIDDLLLDEIELFGPKPSSIFTDSKGHQGQIVIETGGLLWLNAIYDVDLQLNNYETGFNTNLHQIAIDIAQGHDLAYRR
;
A
#
# COMPACT_ATOMS: atom_id res chain seq x y z
N ALA A 1 -10.63 -23.83 7.60
CA ALA A 1 -9.27 -23.74 7.04
C ALA A 1 -8.25 -23.30 8.10
N LEU A 2 -8.47 -22.16 8.76
CA LEU A 2 -7.59 -21.67 9.84
C LEU A 2 -7.58 -22.59 11.07
N GLU A 3 -8.73 -23.13 11.47
CA GLU A 3 -8.83 -24.13 12.56
C GLU A 3 -8.02 -25.41 12.30
N SER A 4 -7.78 -25.75 11.02
CA SER A 4 -7.06 -26.95 10.62
C SER A 4 -5.55 -26.71 10.43
N ASN A 5 -5.10 -25.45 10.44
CA ASN A 5 -3.71 -25.07 10.19
C ASN A 5 -3.29 -23.97 11.18
N PRO A 6 -3.12 -24.28 12.48
CA PRO A 6 -2.89 -23.26 13.50
C PRO A 6 -1.54 -22.54 13.35
N ASP A 7 -0.58 -23.12 12.64
CA ASP A 7 0.76 -22.55 12.46
C ASP A 7 0.84 -21.57 11.27
N VAL A 8 -0.29 -21.26 10.62
CA VAL A 8 -0.31 -20.32 9.51
C VAL A 8 -0.19 -18.89 10.02
N THR A 9 0.59 -18.07 9.31
CA THR A 9 0.53 -16.61 9.43
C THR A 9 -0.28 -16.08 8.25
N VAL A 10 -1.23 -15.18 8.52
CA VAL A 10 -2.09 -14.57 7.51
C VAL A 10 -1.74 -13.09 7.42
N PHE A 11 -1.57 -12.60 6.20
CA PHE A 11 -1.51 -11.17 5.95
C PHE A 11 -2.70 -10.74 5.08
N ILE A 12 -3.16 -9.51 5.29
CA ILE A 12 -4.17 -8.86 4.47
C ILE A 12 -3.53 -7.65 3.81
N SER A 13 -3.32 -7.73 2.50
CA SER A 13 -2.89 -6.59 1.69
C SER A 13 -4.06 -5.62 1.53
N ILE A 14 -3.84 -4.34 1.84
CA ILE A 14 -4.83 -3.28 1.67
C ILE A 14 -4.52 -2.54 0.36
N PRO A 15 -5.26 -2.78 -0.73
CA PRO A 15 -5.02 -2.14 -2.02
C PRO A 15 -5.40 -0.64 -1.99
N PRO A 16 -5.04 0.15 -3.02
CA PRO A 16 -5.56 1.51 -3.16
C PRO A 16 -7.06 1.48 -3.52
N ILE A 17 -7.72 2.63 -3.41
CA ILE A 17 -9.12 2.78 -3.84
C ILE A 17 -9.18 2.83 -5.38
N ASP A 18 -10.14 2.14 -5.98
CA ASP A 18 -10.35 2.12 -7.44
C ASP A 18 -10.68 3.53 -7.98
N PHE A 19 -10.53 3.72 -9.29
CA PHE A 19 -10.88 4.95 -10.04
C PHE A 19 -10.14 6.22 -9.58
N PRO A 20 -8.80 6.26 -9.74
CA PRO A 20 -7.96 7.36 -9.27
C PRO A 20 -8.31 8.75 -9.80
N ALA A 21 -8.90 8.85 -10.99
CA ALA A 21 -9.38 10.13 -11.53
C ALA A 21 -10.50 10.76 -10.69
N LEU A 22 -11.20 9.98 -9.86
CA LEU A 22 -12.31 10.42 -9.01
C LEU A 22 -11.91 10.56 -7.53
N TRP A 23 -10.65 10.32 -7.17
CA TRP A 23 -10.22 10.30 -5.77
C TRP A 23 -10.52 11.61 -5.02
N SER A 24 -10.31 12.76 -5.65
CA SER A 24 -10.59 14.06 -5.03
C SER A 24 -12.09 14.28 -4.76
N GLU A 25 -12.96 13.85 -5.68
CA GLU A 25 -14.41 13.90 -5.50
C GLU A 25 -14.84 12.93 -4.41
N LEU A 26 -14.36 11.69 -4.49
CA LEU A 26 -14.67 10.63 -3.53
C LEU A 26 -14.28 11.01 -2.10
N ALA A 27 -13.09 11.61 -1.90
CA ALA A 27 -12.67 12.09 -0.59
C ALA A 27 -13.66 13.15 -0.05
N GLN A 28 -14.02 14.13 -0.87
CA GLN A 28 -14.95 15.20 -0.50
C GLN A 28 -16.35 14.69 -0.19
N GLU A 29 -16.89 13.79 -1.00
CA GLU A 29 -18.19 13.16 -0.77
C GLU A 29 -18.25 12.38 0.55
N ASN A 30 -17.09 11.89 1.03
CA ASN A 30 -16.95 11.21 2.31
C ASN A 30 -16.48 12.14 3.45
N GLY A 31 -16.40 13.46 3.23
CA GLY A 31 -16.07 14.45 4.25
C GLY A 31 -14.59 14.64 4.54
N PHE A 32 -13.71 14.20 3.64
CA PHE A 32 -12.25 14.34 3.74
C PHE A 32 -11.72 15.39 2.75
N GLY A 33 -10.60 16.03 3.09
CA GLY A 33 -10.00 17.06 2.24
C GLY A 33 -9.21 16.47 1.07
N ILE A 34 -8.56 15.32 1.31
CA ILE A 34 -7.70 14.63 0.35
C ILE A 34 -7.87 13.11 0.45
N ILE A 35 -7.49 12.39 -0.59
CA ILE A 35 -7.66 10.92 -0.65
C ILE A 35 -6.85 10.19 0.41
N GLN A 36 -5.71 10.74 0.83
CA GLN A 36 -4.84 10.19 1.87
C GLN A 36 -5.60 10.05 3.19
N GLU A 37 -6.34 11.08 3.60
CA GLU A 37 -7.13 11.07 4.84
C GLU A 37 -8.27 10.04 4.76
N PHE A 38 -8.95 9.98 3.61
CA PHE A 38 -10.03 9.02 3.41
C PHE A 38 -9.51 7.56 3.41
N TYR A 39 -8.37 7.33 2.77
CA TYR A 39 -7.71 6.04 2.74
C TYR A 39 -7.24 5.61 4.13
N GLU A 40 -6.63 6.51 4.90
CA GLU A 40 -6.23 6.27 6.28
C GLU A 40 -7.43 5.93 7.18
N TYR A 41 -8.54 6.65 7.03
CA TYR A 41 -9.78 6.31 7.72
C TYR A 41 -10.26 4.90 7.36
N GLY A 42 -10.26 4.54 6.07
CA GLY A 42 -10.64 3.21 5.59
C GLY A 42 -9.78 2.11 6.19
N ILE A 43 -8.46 2.30 6.22
CA ILE A 43 -7.53 1.37 6.89
C ILE A 43 -7.91 1.22 8.36
N ASN A 44 -7.94 2.33 9.10
CA ASN A 44 -8.03 2.29 10.56
C ASN A 44 -9.41 1.85 11.06
N GLN A 45 -10.50 2.29 10.43
CA GLN A 45 -11.85 1.97 10.91
C GLN A 45 -12.43 0.72 10.28
N LEU A 46 -12.28 0.53 8.96
CA LEU A 46 -12.96 -0.55 8.25
C LEU A 46 -12.12 -1.83 8.22
N ILE A 47 -10.82 -1.70 7.95
CA ILE A 47 -9.95 -2.87 7.80
C ILE A 47 -9.44 -3.32 9.17
N HIS A 48 -8.82 -2.42 9.93
CA HIS A 48 -8.24 -2.73 11.23
C HIS A 48 -9.30 -3.08 12.27
N LYS A 49 -10.13 -2.11 12.66
CA LYS A 49 -11.11 -2.31 13.74
C LYS A 49 -12.27 -3.22 13.37
N ALA A 50 -12.87 -3.03 12.20
CA ALA A 50 -14.08 -3.76 11.85
C ALA A 50 -13.82 -5.16 11.26
N MET A 51 -12.63 -5.43 10.71
CA MET A 51 -12.30 -6.73 10.12
C MET A 51 -11.17 -7.46 10.86
N VAL A 52 -9.98 -6.88 10.97
CA VAL A 52 -8.80 -7.58 11.51
C VAL A 52 -8.97 -7.89 12.99
N ASP A 53 -9.45 -6.95 13.80
CA ASP A 53 -9.65 -7.18 15.23
C ASP A 53 -10.72 -8.25 15.49
N GLN A 54 -11.77 -8.31 14.65
CA GLN A 54 -12.78 -9.38 14.72
C GLN A 54 -12.17 -10.74 14.36
N LEU A 55 -11.38 -10.81 13.29
CA LEU A 55 -10.68 -12.05 12.90
C LEU A 55 -9.70 -12.53 13.98
N ARG A 56 -8.96 -11.61 14.61
CA ARG A 56 -8.05 -11.94 15.72
C ARG A 56 -8.81 -12.39 16.97
N ALA A 57 -9.99 -11.85 17.24
CA ALA A 57 -10.83 -12.31 18.35
C ALA A 57 -11.40 -13.73 18.10
N GLU A 58 -11.77 -14.03 16.84
CA GLU A 58 -12.25 -15.36 16.45
C GLU A 58 -11.13 -16.40 16.39
N PHE A 59 -9.92 -16.00 15.97
CA PHE A 59 -8.76 -16.87 15.78
C PHE A 59 -7.53 -16.39 16.57
N PRO A 60 -7.56 -16.40 17.92
CA PRO A 60 -6.53 -15.77 18.76
C PRO A 60 -5.15 -16.42 18.69
N SER A 61 -5.04 -17.65 18.17
CA SER A 61 -3.76 -18.34 17.99
C SER A 61 -3.09 -18.05 16.64
N ILE A 62 -3.78 -17.39 15.71
CA ILE A 62 -3.28 -17.12 14.36
C ILE A 62 -2.68 -15.71 14.34
N ASN A 63 -1.44 -15.58 13.88
CA ASN A 63 -0.91 -14.25 13.58
C ASN A 63 -1.57 -13.71 12.31
N ILE A 64 -2.39 -12.67 12.47
CA ILE A 64 -3.06 -11.96 11.37
C ILE A 64 -2.54 -10.53 11.38
N PHE A 65 -1.98 -10.04 10.29
CA PHE A 65 -1.46 -8.67 10.18
C PHE A 65 -1.84 -8.04 8.83
N THR A 66 -1.58 -6.76 8.64
CA THR A 66 -1.90 -6.05 7.40
C THR A 66 -0.68 -5.46 6.72
N ILE A 67 -0.76 -5.29 5.40
CA ILE A 67 0.26 -4.63 4.59
C ILE A 67 -0.43 -3.54 3.77
N PRO A 68 -0.19 -2.24 4.01
CA PRO A 68 -0.95 -1.18 3.37
C PRO A 68 -0.38 -0.83 1.99
N THR A 69 -0.47 -1.77 1.04
CA THR A 69 0.11 -1.64 -0.31
C THR A 69 -0.43 -0.48 -1.12
N GLY A 70 -1.67 -0.04 -0.88
CA GLY A 70 -2.24 1.11 -1.56
C GLY A 70 -1.52 2.42 -1.30
N TRP A 71 -0.78 2.55 -0.19
CA TRP A 71 0.05 3.73 0.06
C TRP A 71 1.18 3.87 -0.96
N ALA A 72 1.70 2.78 -1.54
CA ALA A 72 2.69 2.88 -2.61
C ALA A 72 2.11 3.63 -3.81
N THR A 73 0.86 3.31 -4.17
CA THR A 73 0.13 3.96 -5.27
C THR A 73 -0.19 5.42 -4.94
N ILE A 74 -0.77 5.68 -3.76
CA ILE A 74 -1.21 7.02 -3.37
C ILE A 74 -0.02 7.99 -3.24
N ASN A 75 1.09 7.53 -2.63
CA ASN A 75 2.28 8.35 -2.47
C ASN A 75 2.94 8.66 -3.83
N LEU A 76 3.11 7.65 -4.69
CA LEU A 76 3.70 7.87 -6.01
C LEU A 76 2.80 8.72 -6.93
N ALA A 77 1.47 8.58 -6.85
CA ALA A 77 0.54 9.45 -7.55
C ALA A 77 0.66 10.91 -7.08
N GLN A 78 0.74 11.14 -5.77
CA GLN A 78 0.95 12.48 -5.22
C GLN A 78 2.30 13.07 -5.63
N MET A 79 3.38 12.28 -5.56
CA MET A 79 4.71 12.69 -6.04
C MET A 79 4.71 13.03 -7.54
N GLN A 80 3.93 12.31 -8.35
CA GLN A 80 3.79 12.61 -9.78
C GLN A 80 3.07 13.96 -9.98
N ILE A 81 1.99 14.21 -9.25
CA ILE A 81 1.22 15.46 -9.29
C ILE A 81 2.08 16.66 -8.85
N ASP A 82 2.93 16.44 -7.84
CA ASP A 82 3.80 17.46 -7.26
C ASP A 82 5.14 17.62 -8.00
N ASP A 83 5.35 16.91 -9.12
CA ASP A 83 6.59 16.93 -9.91
C ASP A 83 7.85 16.54 -9.10
N LEU A 84 7.72 15.54 -8.23
CA LEU A 84 8.77 15.06 -7.32
C LEU A 84 9.42 13.74 -7.75
N LEU A 85 8.90 13.09 -8.80
CA LEU A 85 9.51 11.87 -9.35
C LEU A 85 10.79 12.22 -10.13
N LEU A 86 11.82 11.38 -10.00
CA LEU A 86 13.08 11.54 -10.74
C LEU A 86 13.04 10.86 -12.13
N ASP A 87 11.93 10.18 -12.44
CA ASP A 87 11.71 9.44 -13.67
C ASP A 87 10.55 10.06 -14.45
N GLU A 88 10.58 9.95 -15.78
CA GLU A 88 9.48 10.36 -16.65
C GLU A 88 8.32 9.37 -16.52
N ILE A 89 7.39 9.66 -15.61
CA ILE A 89 6.25 8.82 -15.27
C ILE A 89 4.96 9.61 -15.46
N GLU A 90 4.08 9.10 -16.32
CA GLU A 90 2.74 9.65 -16.52
C GLU A 90 1.79 9.20 -15.40
N LEU A 91 0.77 9.99 -15.08
CA LEU A 91 -0.25 9.54 -14.15
C LEU A 91 -1.01 8.32 -14.70
N PHE A 92 -1.39 8.36 -15.99
CA PHE A 92 -2.03 7.25 -16.70
C PHE A 92 -1.30 6.95 -18.00
N GLY A 93 -0.97 5.69 -18.27
CA GLY A 93 -0.25 5.33 -19.49
C GLY A 93 0.15 3.85 -19.57
N PRO A 94 1.15 3.50 -20.38
CA PRO A 94 1.69 2.14 -20.43
C PRO A 94 2.33 1.72 -19.10
N LYS A 95 2.25 0.42 -18.79
CA LYS A 95 2.79 -0.16 -17.54
C LYS A 95 4.23 0.31 -17.19
N PRO A 96 5.21 0.35 -18.12
CA PRO A 96 6.58 0.72 -17.77
C PRO A 96 6.77 2.19 -17.35
N SER A 97 5.88 3.09 -17.77
CA SER A 97 6.09 4.55 -17.72
C SER A 97 4.91 5.31 -17.11
N SER A 98 4.12 4.66 -16.25
CA SER A 98 2.98 5.31 -15.61
C SER A 98 2.71 4.83 -14.18
N ILE A 99 1.93 5.61 -13.42
CA ILE A 99 1.38 5.19 -12.12
C ILE A 99 0.23 4.21 -12.32
N PHE A 100 -0.69 4.52 -13.24
CA PHE A 100 -1.87 3.72 -13.55
C PHE A 100 -1.92 3.29 -15.02
N THR A 101 -2.29 2.04 -15.28
CA THR A 101 -2.39 1.51 -16.65
C THR A 101 -3.77 1.68 -17.28
N ASP A 102 -4.78 1.97 -16.46
CA ASP A 102 -6.14 2.24 -16.92
C ASP A 102 -6.93 3.07 -15.90
N SER A 103 -8.19 3.37 -16.25
CA SER A 103 -9.09 4.17 -15.41
C SER A 103 -9.52 3.46 -14.12
N LYS A 104 -9.42 2.12 -14.04
CA LYS A 104 -9.73 1.40 -12.80
C LYS A 104 -8.66 1.64 -11.75
N GLY A 105 -7.41 1.86 -12.18
CA GLY A 105 -6.27 2.07 -11.30
C GLY A 105 -5.35 0.85 -11.20
N HIS A 106 -5.34 -0.02 -12.23
CA HIS A 106 -4.31 -1.05 -12.30
C HIS A 106 -2.92 -0.43 -12.31
N GLN A 107 -1.98 -1.05 -11.60
CA GLN A 107 -0.72 -0.41 -11.22
C GLN A 107 0.33 -0.54 -12.32
N GLY A 108 1.02 0.57 -12.59
CA GLY A 108 2.23 0.58 -13.40
C GLY A 108 3.43 0.00 -12.68
N GLN A 109 4.55 -0.12 -13.38
CA GLN A 109 5.72 -0.87 -12.92
C GLN A 109 6.36 -0.23 -11.68
N ILE A 110 6.49 1.10 -11.62
CA ILE A 110 7.05 1.81 -10.45
C ILE A 110 6.27 1.53 -9.16
N VAL A 111 4.95 1.41 -9.26
CA VAL A 111 4.08 1.09 -8.12
C VAL A 111 4.22 -0.39 -7.73
N ILE A 112 4.34 -1.29 -8.71
CA ILE A 112 4.58 -2.72 -8.48
C ILE A 112 5.92 -2.94 -7.76
N GLU A 113 6.99 -2.27 -8.19
CA GLU A 113 8.30 -2.37 -7.53
C GLU A 113 8.23 -1.89 -6.07
N THR A 114 7.62 -0.73 -5.84
CA THR A 114 7.47 -0.17 -4.48
C THR A 114 6.62 -1.08 -3.59
N GLY A 115 5.52 -1.62 -4.11
CA GLY A 115 4.68 -2.58 -3.39
C GLY A 115 5.41 -3.91 -3.11
N GLY A 116 6.25 -4.37 -4.04
CA GLY A 116 7.10 -5.53 -3.87
C GLY A 116 8.12 -5.36 -2.75
N LEU A 117 8.77 -4.19 -2.66
CA LEU A 117 9.66 -3.85 -1.54
C LEU A 117 8.91 -3.85 -0.21
N LEU A 118 7.70 -3.31 -0.17
CA LEU A 118 6.87 -3.33 1.04
C LEU A 118 6.54 -4.78 1.47
N TRP A 119 6.28 -5.68 0.51
CA TRP A 119 6.09 -7.11 0.79
C TRP A 119 7.37 -7.77 1.29
N LEU A 120 8.53 -7.46 0.70
CA LEU A 120 9.81 -7.97 1.18
C LEU A 120 10.05 -7.59 2.65
N ASN A 121 9.78 -6.34 3.00
CA ASN A 121 9.88 -5.89 4.39
C ASN A 121 8.87 -6.60 5.30
N ALA A 122 7.58 -6.58 4.97
CA ALA A 122 6.54 -7.06 5.88
C ALA A 122 6.45 -8.58 6.00
N ILE A 123 6.74 -9.32 4.93
CA ILE A 123 6.63 -10.79 4.89
C ILE A 123 7.95 -11.45 5.30
N TYR A 124 9.09 -10.89 4.88
CA TYR A 124 10.39 -11.53 5.05
C TYR A 124 11.34 -10.80 6.01
N ASP A 125 10.90 -9.70 6.63
CA ASP A 125 11.69 -8.87 7.54
C ASP A 125 13.01 -8.38 6.89
N VAL A 126 12.96 -8.13 5.58
CA VAL A 126 14.11 -7.58 4.86
C VAL A 126 14.29 -6.13 5.28
N ASP A 127 15.50 -5.81 5.77
CA ASP A 127 15.93 -4.44 6.00
C ASP A 127 16.14 -3.74 4.65
N LEU A 128 15.19 -2.88 4.29
CA LEU A 128 15.21 -2.15 3.03
C LEU A 128 16.31 -1.07 2.99
N GLN A 129 16.89 -0.66 4.13
CA GLN A 129 18.03 0.26 4.14
C GLN A 129 19.31 -0.41 3.63
N LEU A 130 19.41 -1.73 3.81
CA LEU A 130 20.55 -2.55 3.40
C LEU A 130 20.27 -3.37 2.13
N ASN A 131 19.02 -3.38 1.67
CA ASN A 131 18.62 -4.09 0.48
C ASN A 131 19.18 -3.42 -0.78
N ASN A 132 19.83 -4.21 -1.64
CA ASN A 132 20.48 -3.76 -2.86
C ASN A 132 19.76 -4.19 -4.15
N TYR A 133 18.47 -4.52 -4.05
CA TYR A 133 17.67 -4.84 -5.23
C TYR A 133 17.57 -3.62 -6.15
N GLU A 134 17.85 -3.82 -7.44
CA GLU A 134 17.74 -2.75 -8.44
C GLU A 134 16.30 -2.66 -8.95
N THR A 135 15.62 -1.57 -8.63
CA THR A 135 14.21 -1.35 -9.02
C THR A 135 14.04 -0.95 -10.48
N GLY A 136 15.13 -0.49 -11.12
CA GLY A 136 15.10 0.06 -12.47
C GLY A 136 14.59 1.52 -12.56
N PHE A 137 14.37 2.19 -11.42
CA PHE A 137 13.94 3.59 -11.34
C PHE A 137 14.98 4.45 -10.62
N ASN A 138 15.11 5.72 -11.02
CA ASN A 138 15.98 6.69 -10.34
C ASN A 138 15.34 7.20 -9.04
N THR A 139 14.01 7.25 -9.01
CA THR A 139 13.23 7.57 -7.80
C THR A 139 13.54 6.53 -6.71
N ASN A 140 13.83 6.99 -5.49
CA ASN A 140 14.21 6.12 -4.39
C ASN A 140 13.01 5.34 -3.82
N LEU A 141 12.64 4.23 -4.48
CA LEU A 141 11.48 3.42 -4.10
C LEU A 141 11.69 2.69 -2.76
N HIS A 142 12.93 2.37 -2.40
CA HIS A 142 13.26 1.82 -1.07
C HIS A 142 12.85 2.77 0.03
N GLN A 143 13.20 4.05 -0.07
CA GLN A 143 12.82 5.04 0.92
C GLN A 143 11.30 5.20 1.02
N ILE A 144 10.59 5.25 -0.11
CA ILE A 144 9.13 5.32 -0.11
C ILE A 144 8.52 4.10 0.59
N ALA A 145 9.00 2.89 0.29
CA ALA A 145 8.53 1.67 0.94
C ALA A 145 8.86 1.65 2.45
N ILE A 146 10.04 2.14 2.85
CA ILE A 146 10.43 2.31 4.27
C ILE A 146 9.47 3.26 4.98
N ASP A 147 9.19 4.42 4.40
CA ASP A 147 8.32 5.44 4.99
C ASP A 147 6.90 4.89 5.18
N ILE A 148 6.38 4.15 4.19
CA ILE A 148 5.09 3.46 4.29
C ILE A 148 5.10 2.42 5.41
N ALA A 149 6.12 1.56 5.44
CA ALA A 149 6.26 0.53 6.47
C ALA A 149 6.32 1.17 7.86
N GLN A 150 7.10 2.24 8.04
CA GLN A 150 7.26 2.97 9.29
C GLN A 150 6.04 3.79 9.70
N GLY A 151 5.21 4.24 8.74
CA GLY A 151 3.95 4.91 9.01
C GLY A 151 2.79 3.99 9.38
N HIS A 152 2.89 2.69 9.09
CA HIS A 152 1.80 1.74 9.37
C HIS A 152 1.61 1.49 10.87
N ASP A 153 0.40 1.36 11.40
CA ASP A 153 0.21 1.11 12.84
C ASP A 153 0.93 -0.18 13.30
N LEU A 154 1.78 -0.05 14.33
CA LEU A 154 2.57 -1.14 14.91
C LEU A 154 1.70 -2.31 15.39
N ALA A 155 0.47 -2.06 15.84
CA ALA A 155 -0.44 -3.12 16.29
C ALA A 155 -0.92 -4.03 15.14
N TYR A 156 -0.76 -3.58 13.88
CA TYR A 156 -1.19 -4.29 12.68
C TYR A 156 -0.02 -4.73 11.79
N ARG A 157 1.22 -4.56 12.26
CA ARG A 157 2.42 -5.18 11.66
C ARG A 157 2.61 -6.61 12.20
N ARG A 158 3.48 -7.37 11.53
CA ARG A 158 3.81 -8.76 11.85
C ARG A 158 4.46 -8.91 13.23
#